data_AF-F9U5N3-F1
#
_entry.id   AF-F9U5N3-F1
#
_cell.length_a   1.000
_cell.length_b   1.000
_cell.length_c   1.000
_cell.angle_alpha   90.00
_cell.angle_beta   90.00
_cell.angle_gamma   90.00
#
_symmetry.space_group_name_H-M   'P 1'
#
loop_
_entity.id
_entity.type
_entity.pdbx_description
1 polymer ?
#
loop_
_entity_poly.entity_id
_entity_poly.type
_entity_poly.pdbx_seq_one_letter_code
_entity_poly.pdbx_strand_id
1 'polypeptide(L)'
;MKHPPLAPPLPSTRRRAGTPSMNLKELVMVAVAGEIVPPTQGSSPYRIGRDGVPRVVPGPGGIVISHRVGDPCVGLAADHLEPGVAVESRQRALKGKPNAANLALNTYACVGNAARVLTGPCTDQKGTVTGKHGGIDHVLVDFPDSVLRRLRIGDRIQIYSHGLGLRLPEHPELTLYNCSPLLIRRWGLRSAPDRLRVPVTHLLPAGIIGSGIGRDNSCRGDGDIQLSDPQVRRRFRLDRLRFGDLVAIRGADHRYGRTLRPGYTTIGVVVHGDSLKSGHGPGVVSLITGPARSLEPVHEANANLARILDLRKEGQIGRRPEPGRTIGASDRLDRLASALM
;
A
#
# COMPACT_ATOMS: atom_id res chain seq x y z
N MET A 1 23.87 25.74 -12.53
CA MET A 1 23.88 24.46 -11.78
C MET A 1 22.95 23.49 -12.49
N LYS A 2 23.40 22.29 -12.86
CA LYS A 2 22.54 21.29 -13.51
C LYS A 2 21.56 20.73 -12.47
N HIS A 3 20.28 21.10 -12.57
CA HIS A 3 19.25 20.45 -11.77
C HIS A 3 19.24 18.96 -12.13
N PRO A 4 19.29 18.04 -11.16
CA PRO A 4 19.20 16.61 -11.44
C PRO A 4 17.88 16.30 -12.15
N PRO A 5 17.86 15.30 -13.06
CA PRO A 5 16.65 14.95 -13.80
C PRO A 5 15.49 14.65 -12.83
N LEU A 6 14.28 15.07 -13.21
CA LEU A 6 13.10 14.91 -12.38
C LEU A 6 12.72 13.42 -12.24
N ALA A 7 12.71 12.70 -13.36
CA ALA A 7 12.35 11.29 -13.42
C ALA A 7 13.51 10.36 -13.02
N PRO A 8 13.22 9.22 -12.37
CA PRO A 8 14.23 8.18 -12.14
C PRO A 8 14.66 7.55 -13.48
N PRO A 9 15.89 7.01 -13.56
CA PRO A 9 16.31 6.27 -14.75
C PRO A 9 15.45 5.02 -14.97
N LEU A 10 15.33 4.61 -16.23
CA LEU A 10 14.66 3.36 -16.58
C LEU A 10 15.40 2.15 -15.96
N PRO A 11 14.67 1.10 -15.53
CA PRO A 11 15.25 -0.09 -14.93
C PRO A 11 16.07 -0.89 -15.95
N SER A 12 17.22 -1.37 -15.49
CA SER A 12 18.35 -1.75 -16.33
C SER A 12 18.39 -3.14 -16.99
N THR A 13 17.38 -3.84 -17.53
CA THR A 13 17.45 -5.25 -18.09
C THR A 13 18.26 -6.38 -17.37
N ARG A 14 19.53 -6.21 -16.99
CA ARG A 14 20.33 -7.02 -16.04
C ARG A 14 19.49 -7.39 -14.82
N ARG A 15 19.53 -8.68 -14.47
CA ARG A 15 18.83 -9.27 -13.33
C ARG A 15 19.76 -10.22 -12.58
N ARG A 16 19.50 -10.42 -11.29
CA ARG A 16 20.17 -11.46 -10.51
C ARG A 16 19.71 -12.83 -11.00
N ALA A 17 20.58 -13.85 -10.90
CA ALA A 17 20.21 -15.21 -11.24
C ALA A 17 18.95 -15.65 -10.47
N GLY A 18 18.06 -16.34 -11.16
CA GLY A 18 16.78 -16.80 -10.61
C GLY A 18 15.68 -15.74 -10.51
N THR A 19 15.94 -14.44 -10.65
CA THR A 19 14.87 -13.43 -10.76
C THR A 19 14.16 -13.57 -12.11
N PRO A 20 12.80 -13.52 -12.17
CA PRO A 20 12.08 -13.60 -13.44
C PRO A 20 12.44 -12.44 -14.37
N SER A 21 12.45 -12.73 -15.67
CA SER A 21 12.52 -11.70 -16.70
C SER A 21 11.22 -10.89 -16.76
N MET A 22 11.31 -9.68 -17.30
CA MET A 22 10.19 -8.77 -17.48
C MET A 22 10.25 -8.19 -18.89
N ASN A 23 9.09 -7.83 -19.46
CA ASN A 23 8.98 -7.12 -20.73
C ASN A 23 9.39 -5.64 -20.65
N LEU A 24 10.53 -5.31 -20.02
CA LEU A 24 10.92 -3.93 -19.68
C LEU A 24 11.04 -2.99 -20.89
N LYS A 25 11.39 -3.52 -22.07
CA LYS A 25 11.52 -2.73 -23.30
C LYS A 25 10.18 -2.22 -23.82
N GLU A 26 9.08 -2.87 -23.44
CA GLU A 26 7.73 -2.53 -23.87
C GLU A 26 7.00 -1.63 -22.86
N LEU A 27 7.52 -1.53 -21.63
CA LEU A 27 6.87 -0.76 -20.58
C LEU A 27 7.12 0.73 -20.77
N VAL A 28 6.04 1.50 -20.59
CA VAL A 28 6.06 2.95 -20.68
C VAL A 28 6.05 3.56 -19.29
N MET A 29 6.93 4.52 -19.06
CA MET A 29 6.89 5.36 -17.86
C MET A 29 6.07 6.62 -18.15
N VAL A 30 5.08 6.89 -17.31
CA VAL A 30 4.20 8.07 -17.43
C VAL A 30 4.25 8.86 -16.13
N ALA A 31 4.41 10.17 -16.21
CA ALA A 31 4.26 11.03 -15.05
C ALA A 31 2.77 11.25 -14.77
N VAL A 32 2.32 10.89 -13.57
CA VAL A 32 0.98 11.19 -13.06
C VAL A 32 1.12 11.97 -11.76
N ALA A 33 0.12 12.77 -11.39
CA ALA A 33 0.21 13.60 -10.19
C ALA A 33 -1.13 13.71 -9.47
N GLY A 34 -1.02 13.96 -8.17
CA GLY A 34 -2.12 14.33 -7.30
C GLY A 34 -1.63 15.30 -6.24
N GLU A 35 -2.42 15.45 -5.19
CA GLU A 35 -2.12 16.24 -4.01
C GLU A 35 -2.40 15.46 -2.73
N ILE A 36 -1.71 15.82 -1.66
CA ILE A 36 -1.98 15.26 -0.34
C ILE A 36 -3.37 15.69 0.12
N VAL A 37 -4.22 14.73 0.46
CA VAL A 37 -5.61 15.00 0.87
C VAL A 37 -5.77 15.06 2.39
N PRO A 38 -6.72 15.84 2.92
CA PRO A 38 -7.08 15.77 4.33
C PRO A 38 -7.68 14.39 4.70
N PRO A 39 -7.79 14.06 6.00
CA PRO A 39 -8.56 12.90 6.45
C PRO A 39 -10.00 12.94 5.96
N THR A 40 -10.56 11.76 5.66
CA THR A 40 -11.91 11.60 5.13
C THR A 40 -12.88 11.13 6.21
N GLN A 41 -13.97 11.87 6.39
CA GLN A 41 -15.06 11.52 7.30
C GLN A 41 -16.39 11.49 6.55
N GLY A 42 -17.29 10.59 6.96
CA GLY A 42 -18.66 10.59 6.47
C GLY A 42 -19.49 11.67 7.16
N SER A 43 -20.80 11.70 6.87
CA SER A 43 -21.73 12.63 7.54
C SER A 43 -21.82 12.42 9.05
N SER A 44 -21.64 11.18 9.52
CA SER A 44 -21.57 10.85 10.94
C SER A 44 -20.13 10.87 11.44
N PRO A 45 -19.87 11.43 12.64
CA PRO A 45 -18.55 11.34 13.25
C PRO A 45 -18.20 9.92 13.72
N TYR A 46 -19.21 9.04 13.83
CA TYR A 46 -19.06 7.69 14.37
C TYR A 46 -18.75 6.64 13.29
N ARG A 47 -17.83 5.75 13.61
CA ARG A 47 -17.65 4.46 12.95
C ARG A 47 -18.40 3.40 13.76
N ILE A 48 -19.40 2.77 13.14
CA ILE A 48 -20.16 1.70 13.79
C ILE A 48 -19.31 0.43 13.76
N GLY A 49 -18.92 -0.03 14.94
CA GLY A 49 -18.20 -1.27 15.10
C GLY A 49 -19.05 -2.48 14.73
N ARG A 50 -18.37 -3.58 14.40
CA ARG A 50 -18.94 -4.90 14.17
C ARG A 50 -19.66 -5.50 15.38
N ASP A 51 -19.41 -4.93 16.55
CA ASP A 51 -20.13 -5.17 17.81
C ASP A 51 -21.35 -4.25 18.00
N GLY A 52 -21.67 -3.41 17.02
CA GLY A 52 -22.73 -2.41 17.09
C GLY A 52 -22.34 -1.14 17.85
N VAL A 53 -21.11 -1.02 18.38
CA VAL A 53 -20.71 0.11 19.22
C VAL A 53 -20.12 1.24 18.37
N PRO A 54 -20.67 2.47 18.43
CA PRO A 54 -20.13 3.63 17.71
C PRO A 54 -18.83 4.11 18.36
N ARG A 55 -17.82 4.45 17.54
CA ARG A 55 -16.53 4.98 18.00
C ARG A 55 -16.10 6.19 17.17
N VAL A 56 -15.44 7.15 17.81
CA VAL A 56 -14.80 8.30 17.14
C VAL A 56 -13.30 8.06 17.15
N VAL A 57 -12.75 7.75 15.98
CA VAL A 57 -11.32 7.41 15.81
C VAL A 57 -10.81 7.96 14.48
N PRO A 58 -9.48 8.16 14.32
CA PRO A 58 -8.89 8.51 13.04
C PRO A 58 -9.30 7.54 11.92
N GLY A 59 -9.53 8.11 10.75
CA GLY A 59 -9.95 7.41 9.53
C GLY A 59 -8.87 7.36 8.44
N PRO A 60 -9.25 7.02 7.20
CA PRO A 60 -8.37 7.15 6.05
C PRO A 60 -8.14 8.62 5.66
N GLY A 61 -7.15 8.88 4.80
CA GLY A 61 -6.74 10.20 4.36
C GLY A 61 -5.73 10.89 5.28
N GLY A 62 -5.13 11.97 4.80
CA GLY A 62 -4.18 12.77 5.57
C GLY A 62 -2.73 12.33 5.46
N ILE A 63 -1.93 12.81 6.43
CA ILE A 63 -0.54 12.45 6.63
C ILE A 63 -0.46 11.75 7.99
N VAL A 64 -0.25 10.44 7.98
CA VAL A 64 -0.08 9.66 9.21
C VAL A 64 1.39 9.68 9.62
N ILE A 65 1.66 10.40 10.70
CA ILE A 65 3.03 10.65 11.20
C ILE A 65 3.57 9.50 12.05
N SER A 66 2.68 8.82 12.79
CA SER A 66 3.07 7.84 13.82
C SER A 66 3.19 6.40 13.31
N HIS A 67 2.58 6.09 12.17
CA HIS A 67 2.54 4.75 11.59
C HIS A 67 2.87 4.81 10.11
N ARG A 68 3.77 3.92 9.69
CA ARG A 68 4.27 3.81 8.33
C ARG A 68 4.29 2.36 7.88
N VAL A 69 4.65 2.15 6.61
CA VAL A 69 4.94 0.82 6.09
C VAL A 69 5.95 0.07 6.99
N GLY A 70 5.64 -1.19 7.29
CA GLY A 70 6.40 -2.03 8.21
C GLY A 70 5.90 -2.01 9.66
N ASP A 71 5.06 -1.06 10.06
CA ASP A 71 4.46 -1.03 11.41
C ASP A 71 3.22 -1.95 11.50
N PRO A 72 2.82 -2.40 12.70
CA PRO A 72 1.59 -3.18 12.88
C PRO A 72 0.36 -2.42 12.35
N CYS A 73 -0.52 -3.12 11.64
CA CYS A 73 -1.73 -2.51 11.06
C CYS A 73 -3.03 -2.94 11.76
N VAL A 74 -2.94 -3.82 12.77
CA VAL A 74 -4.08 -4.36 13.54
C VAL A 74 -4.04 -3.88 14.99
N GLY A 75 -5.21 -3.64 15.57
CA GLY A 75 -5.37 -3.26 16.98
C GLY A 75 -5.05 -1.79 17.27
N LEU A 76 -5.06 -0.94 16.25
CA LEU A 76 -4.91 0.50 16.40
C LEU A 76 -6.25 1.12 16.81
N ALA A 77 -6.21 2.20 17.59
CA ALA A 77 -7.39 3.03 17.86
C ALA A 77 -7.72 3.90 16.63
N ALA A 78 -8.03 3.27 15.49
CA ALA A 78 -8.28 3.85 14.18
C ALA A 78 -9.22 2.95 13.35
N ASP A 79 -9.77 3.46 12.25
CA ASP A 79 -10.57 2.71 11.28
C ASP A 79 -10.05 2.98 9.86
N HIS A 80 -9.58 1.95 9.15
CA HIS A 80 -8.94 2.10 7.82
C HIS A 80 -7.76 3.10 7.81
N LEU A 81 -6.89 3.06 8.83
CA LEU A 81 -5.72 3.95 8.87
C LEU A 81 -4.82 3.72 7.65
N GLU A 82 -4.46 4.79 6.94
CA GLU A 82 -3.58 4.74 5.77
C GLU A 82 -2.15 5.19 6.13
N PRO A 83 -1.12 4.34 6.02
CA PRO A 83 0.23 4.67 6.46
C PRO A 83 0.90 5.69 5.51
N GLY A 84 1.66 6.63 6.06
CA GLY A 84 2.37 7.64 5.28
C GLY A 84 1.42 8.73 4.79
N VAL A 85 1.28 8.87 3.48
CA VAL A 85 0.56 9.99 2.84
C VAL A 85 -0.51 9.45 1.90
N ALA A 86 -1.74 9.93 2.06
CA ALA A 86 -2.82 9.71 1.10
C ALA A 86 -2.81 10.79 0.01
N VAL A 87 -2.88 10.36 -1.26
CA VAL A 87 -2.82 11.21 -2.44
C VAL A 87 -4.02 10.97 -3.35
N GLU A 88 -4.65 12.05 -3.80
CA GLU A 88 -5.78 12.05 -4.75
C GLU A 88 -5.50 13.01 -5.90
N SER A 89 -6.03 12.74 -7.10
CA SER A 89 -6.11 13.76 -8.14
C SER A 89 -7.48 14.42 -8.18
N ARG A 90 -7.57 15.68 -7.78
CA ARG A 90 -8.79 16.51 -7.84
C ARG A 90 -8.98 17.23 -9.16
N GLN A 91 -8.13 16.96 -10.15
CA GLN A 91 -8.24 17.60 -11.45
C GLN A 91 -9.52 17.15 -12.15
N ARG A 92 -10.22 18.10 -12.76
CA ARG A 92 -11.37 17.77 -13.60
C ARG A 92 -10.88 17.06 -14.85
N ALA A 93 -11.40 15.85 -15.10
CA ALA A 93 -11.11 15.16 -16.35
C ALA A 93 -11.76 15.88 -17.54
N LEU A 94 -11.02 15.98 -18.65
CA LEU A 94 -11.53 16.59 -19.90
C LEU A 94 -12.70 15.78 -20.50
N LYS A 95 -12.73 14.47 -20.26
CA LYS A 95 -13.79 13.53 -20.66
C LYS A 95 -13.96 12.46 -19.57
N GLY A 96 -15.16 11.89 -19.46
CA GLY A 96 -15.45 10.78 -18.54
C GLY A 96 -16.19 11.22 -17.26
N LYS A 97 -16.19 10.33 -16.25
CA LYS A 97 -16.83 10.58 -14.95
C LYS A 97 -16.14 11.74 -14.20
N PRO A 98 -16.83 12.45 -13.28
CA PRO A 98 -16.23 13.53 -12.49
C PRO A 98 -14.90 13.14 -11.82
N ASN A 99 -14.79 11.90 -11.29
CA ASN A 99 -13.60 11.39 -10.62
C ASN A 99 -12.56 10.71 -11.56
N ALA A 100 -12.67 10.89 -12.88
CA ALA A 100 -11.85 10.11 -13.82
C ALA A 100 -10.34 10.39 -13.71
N ALA A 101 -9.92 11.60 -13.32
CA ALA A 101 -8.50 11.90 -13.10
C ALA A 101 -7.94 11.12 -11.91
N ASN A 102 -8.68 11.01 -10.81
CA ASN A 102 -8.25 10.22 -9.66
C ASN A 102 -8.26 8.72 -9.97
N LEU A 103 -9.27 8.23 -10.70
CA LEU A 103 -9.29 6.83 -11.16
C LEU A 103 -8.08 6.52 -12.05
N ALA A 104 -7.65 7.47 -12.89
CA ALA A 104 -6.43 7.33 -13.67
C ALA A 104 -5.19 7.30 -12.77
N LEU A 105 -5.08 8.21 -11.79
CA LEU A 105 -3.99 8.20 -10.80
C LEU A 105 -3.88 6.83 -10.10
N ASN A 106 -5.00 6.31 -9.59
CA ASN A 106 -5.07 5.01 -8.92
C ASN A 106 -4.72 3.84 -9.85
N THR A 107 -5.11 3.91 -11.12
CA THR A 107 -4.79 2.86 -12.10
C THR A 107 -3.29 2.86 -12.43
N TYR A 108 -2.72 4.04 -12.65
CA TYR A 108 -1.31 4.19 -13.05
C TYR A 108 -0.33 3.91 -11.91
N ALA A 109 -0.63 4.36 -10.69
CA ALA A 109 0.25 4.15 -9.55
C ALA A 109 0.44 2.66 -9.23
N CYS A 110 1.67 2.17 -9.40
CA CYS A 110 2.09 0.83 -9.02
C CYS A 110 2.97 0.87 -7.77
N VAL A 111 2.85 -0.14 -6.91
CA VAL A 111 3.66 -0.32 -5.71
C VAL A 111 5.14 -0.37 -6.10
N GLY A 112 5.95 0.44 -5.43
CA GLY A 112 7.36 0.66 -5.72
C GLY A 112 7.65 1.71 -6.79
N ASN A 113 6.65 2.41 -7.33
CA ASN A 113 6.91 3.59 -8.15
C ASN A 113 7.49 4.72 -7.32
N ALA A 114 8.42 5.46 -7.92
CA ALA A 114 9.02 6.64 -7.29
C ALA A 114 8.02 7.79 -7.28
N ALA A 115 7.96 8.50 -6.16
CA ALA A 115 7.19 9.70 -5.97
C ALA A 115 8.12 10.88 -5.62
N ARG A 116 7.70 12.10 -5.95
CA ARG A 116 8.42 13.34 -5.63
C ARG A 116 7.43 14.42 -5.23
N VAL A 117 7.78 15.18 -4.21
CA VAL A 117 7.04 16.38 -3.80
C VAL A 117 7.34 17.52 -4.77
N LEU A 118 6.30 18.13 -5.33
CA LEU A 118 6.39 19.24 -6.28
C LEU A 118 6.29 20.61 -5.60
N THR A 119 5.51 20.72 -4.53
CA THR A 119 5.24 22.01 -3.87
C THR A 119 5.40 21.90 -2.36
N GLY A 120 5.55 23.06 -1.71
CA GLY A 120 5.63 23.14 -0.26
C GLY A 120 7.06 23.02 0.30
N PRO A 121 7.21 22.96 1.63
CA PRO A 121 8.51 23.00 2.29
C PRO A 121 9.37 21.75 2.04
N CYS A 122 8.79 20.70 1.44
CA CYS A 122 9.43 19.44 1.13
C CYS A 122 9.63 19.22 -0.38
N THR A 123 9.53 20.25 -1.21
CA THR A 123 9.83 20.13 -2.66
C THR A 123 11.12 19.35 -2.89
N ASP A 124 11.08 18.45 -3.87
CA ASP A 124 12.15 17.55 -4.28
C ASP A 124 12.45 16.36 -3.37
N GLN A 125 11.79 16.27 -2.21
CA GLN A 125 11.87 15.07 -1.39
C GLN A 125 11.24 13.88 -2.13
N LYS A 126 11.87 12.72 -1.97
CA LYS A 126 11.53 11.48 -2.67
C LYS A 126 10.73 10.56 -1.76
N GLY A 127 9.72 9.93 -2.33
CA GLY A 127 8.90 8.92 -1.69
C GLY A 127 8.70 7.71 -2.60
N THR A 128 7.96 6.73 -2.10
CA THR A 128 7.66 5.50 -2.83
C THR A 128 6.19 5.13 -2.65
N VAL A 129 5.51 4.77 -3.74
CA VAL A 129 4.14 4.25 -3.69
C VAL A 129 4.14 2.91 -2.94
N THR A 130 3.36 2.81 -1.88
CA THR A 130 3.24 1.60 -1.03
C THR A 130 1.92 0.88 -1.22
N GLY A 131 0.90 1.54 -1.77
CA GLY A 131 -0.42 0.97 -1.90
C GLY A 131 -1.43 1.91 -2.56
N LYS A 132 -2.68 1.45 -2.56
CA LYS A 132 -3.87 2.21 -2.98
C LYS A 132 -5.08 1.66 -2.23
N HIS A 133 -6.07 2.50 -1.97
CA HIS A 133 -7.28 2.12 -1.23
C HIS A 133 -8.51 2.50 -2.07
N GLY A 134 -9.22 1.47 -2.55
CA GLY A 134 -10.34 1.63 -3.46
C GLY A 134 -11.61 2.10 -2.75
N GLY A 135 -12.48 2.79 -3.47
CA GLY A 135 -13.74 3.30 -2.93
C GLY A 135 -13.64 4.77 -2.52
N ILE A 136 -12.66 5.11 -1.69
CA ILE A 136 -12.21 6.51 -1.53
C ILE A 136 -11.13 6.89 -2.56
N ASP A 137 -10.54 5.88 -3.21
CA ASP A 137 -9.61 6.00 -4.32
C ASP A 137 -8.36 6.84 -3.96
N HIS A 138 -7.69 6.49 -2.86
CA HIS A 138 -6.41 7.10 -2.47
C HIS A 138 -5.23 6.28 -2.99
N VAL A 139 -4.18 6.94 -3.46
CA VAL A 139 -2.85 6.35 -3.62
C VAL A 139 -2.02 6.62 -2.37
N LEU A 140 -1.32 5.60 -1.87
CA LEU A 140 -0.54 5.70 -0.64
C LEU A 140 0.95 5.82 -0.97
N VAL A 141 1.60 6.82 -0.38
CA VAL A 141 3.01 7.11 -0.61
C VAL A 141 3.74 7.22 0.74
N ASP A 142 4.84 6.49 0.86
CA ASP A 142 5.72 6.57 2.00
C ASP A 142 6.88 7.53 1.73
N PHE A 143 7.20 8.36 2.74
CA PHE A 143 8.35 9.26 2.77
C PHE A 143 9.11 9.07 4.08
N PRO A 144 10.41 9.40 4.16
CA PRO A 144 11.16 9.38 5.42
C PRO A 144 10.48 10.22 6.52
N ASP A 145 10.64 9.84 7.80
CA ASP A 145 10.02 10.52 8.95
C ASP A 145 10.27 12.03 8.99
N SER A 146 11.50 12.44 8.64
CA SER A 146 11.90 13.85 8.61
C SER A 146 11.14 14.66 7.55
N VAL A 147 10.62 14.00 6.51
CA VAL A 147 9.81 14.58 5.45
C VAL A 147 8.34 14.59 5.87
N LEU A 148 7.81 13.46 6.37
CA LEU A 148 6.41 13.36 6.79
C LEU A 148 6.00 14.46 7.79
N ARG A 149 6.88 14.79 8.73
CA ARG A 149 6.65 15.84 9.75
C ARG A 149 6.59 17.27 9.21
N ARG A 150 6.94 17.47 7.93
CA ARG A 150 7.02 18.78 7.28
C ARG A 150 6.07 18.92 6.10
N LEU A 151 5.59 17.81 5.55
CA LEU A 151 4.57 17.79 4.51
C LEU A 151 3.28 18.47 4.98
N ARG A 152 2.56 19.04 4.03
CA ARG A 152 1.29 19.73 4.27
C ARG A 152 0.19 19.10 3.43
N ILE A 153 -1.04 19.17 3.94
CA ILE A 153 -2.22 18.91 3.12
C ILE A 153 -2.21 19.89 1.93
N GLY A 154 -2.50 19.37 0.73
CA GLY A 154 -2.45 20.11 -0.53
C GLY A 154 -1.08 20.15 -1.21
N ASP A 155 0.00 19.67 -0.58
CA ASP A 155 1.28 19.55 -1.28
C ASP A 155 1.12 18.60 -2.49
N ARG A 156 1.61 19.01 -3.65
CA ARG A 156 1.48 18.23 -4.89
C ARG A 156 2.53 17.13 -4.94
N ILE A 157 2.12 15.94 -5.35
CA ILE A 157 2.97 14.76 -5.46
C ILE A 157 2.93 14.26 -6.90
N GLN A 158 4.11 14.15 -7.52
CA GLN A 158 4.27 13.48 -8.81
C GLN A 158 4.74 12.05 -8.61
N ILE A 159 4.12 11.13 -9.33
CA ILE A 159 4.48 9.71 -9.36
C ILE A 159 4.96 9.38 -10.77
N TYR A 160 6.12 8.75 -10.86
CA TYR A 160 6.65 8.20 -12.11
C TYR A 160 6.10 6.78 -12.28
N SER A 161 4.89 6.70 -12.83
CA SER A 161 4.16 5.45 -13.04
C SER A 161 4.90 4.57 -14.04
N HIS A 162 5.29 3.37 -13.60
CA HIS A 162 5.96 2.38 -14.44
C HIS A 162 5.65 0.98 -13.92
N GLY A 163 4.90 0.18 -14.68
CA GLY A 163 4.45 -1.14 -14.25
C GLY A 163 3.12 -1.60 -14.86
N LEU A 164 2.30 -0.67 -15.36
CA LEU A 164 1.13 -1.03 -16.16
C LEU A 164 1.55 -1.80 -17.42
N GLY A 165 0.93 -2.96 -17.64
CA GLY A 165 1.27 -3.87 -18.75
C GLY A 165 2.48 -4.77 -18.48
N LEU A 166 3.02 -4.78 -17.24
CA LEU A 166 4.10 -5.67 -16.84
C LEU A 166 3.69 -7.13 -16.97
N ARG A 167 4.54 -7.89 -17.67
CA ARG A 167 4.42 -9.34 -17.84
C ARG A 167 5.75 -10.00 -17.49
N LEU A 168 5.65 -11.25 -17.05
CA LEU A 168 6.78 -12.15 -16.89
C LEU A 168 6.73 -13.14 -18.06
N PRO A 169 7.53 -12.99 -19.13
CA PRO A 169 7.41 -13.82 -20.33
C PRO A 169 7.54 -15.32 -20.05
N GLU A 170 8.30 -15.68 -19.02
CA GLU A 170 8.50 -17.06 -18.56
C GLU A 170 7.28 -17.64 -17.81
N HIS A 171 6.30 -16.80 -17.42
CA HIS A 171 5.09 -17.18 -16.67
C HIS A 171 3.83 -16.52 -17.28
N PRO A 172 3.48 -16.83 -18.54
CA PRO A 172 2.45 -16.11 -19.31
C PRO A 172 1.03 -16.23 -18.73
N GLU A 173 0.74 -17.27 -17.95
CA GLU A 173 -0.54 -17.47 -17.28
C GLU A 173 -0.73 -16.61 -16.03
N LEU A 174 0.34 -15.98 -15.53
CA LEU A 174 0.29 -15.07 -14.41
C LEU A 174 -0.08 -13.67 -14.90
N THR A 175 -1.07 -13.08 -14.24
CA THR A 175 -1.44 -11.69 -14.44
C THR A 175 -0.85 -10.84 -13.33
N LEU A 176 -0.14 -9.77 -13.70
CA LEU A 176 0.44 -8.83 -12.74
C LEU A 176 -0.33 -7.52 -12.79
N TYR A 177 -0.66 -7.01 -11.61
CA TYR A 177 -1.22 -5.68 -11.39
C TYR A 177 -0.35 -4.92 -10.40
N ASN A 178 -0.40 -3.60 -10.46
CA ASN A 178 0.10 -2.75 -9.38
C ASN A 178 1.58 -2.97 -9.01
N CYS A 179 2.37 -3.59 -9.87
CA CYS A 179 3.77 -3.95 -9.62
C CYS A 179 4.69 -3.05 -10.43
N SER A 180 5.54 -2.29 -9.76
CA SER A 180 6.66 -1.65 -10.45
C SER A 180 7.77 -2.66 -10.78
N PRO A 181 8.57 -2.42 -11.83
CA PRO A 181 9.78 -3.20 -12.06
C PRO A 181 10.78 -3.19 -10.89
N LEU A 182 10.80 -2.11 -10.09
CA LEU A 182 11.62 -2.03 -8.90
C LEU A 182 11.19 -3.06 -7.85
N LEU A 183 9.88 -3.17 -7.61
CA LEU A 183 9.32 -4.16 -6.70
C LEU A 183 9.71 -5.58 -7.14
N ILE A 184 9.45 -5.94 -8.40
CA ILE A 184 9.77 -7.28 -8.94
C ILE A 184 11.25 -7.63 -8.76
N ARG A 185 12.15 -6.67 -8.99
CA ARG A 185 13.61 -6.87 -8.82
C ARG A 185 14.03 -7.10 -7.38
N ARG A 186 13.36 -6.45 -6.42
CA ARG A 186 13.77 -6.43 -5.02
C ARG A 186 13.05 -7.45 -4.15
N TRP A 187 11.85 -7.88 -4.57
CA TRP A 187 10.98 -8.78 -3.80
C TRP A 187 11.66 -10.13 -3.49
N GLY A 188 12.57 -10.58 -4.34
CA GLY A 188 13.23 -11.88 -4.15
C GLY A 188 12.44 -13.04 -4.74
N LEU A 189 11.60 -12.75 -5.74
CA LEU A 189 10.96 -13.77 -6.57
C LEU A 189 11.99 -14.71 -7.19
N ARG A 190 11.62 -15.99 -7.31
CA ARG A 190 12.45 -17.01 -7.98
C ARG A 190 11.64 -17.72 -9.06
N SER A 191 12.14 -17.65 -10.27
CA SER A 191 11.58 -18.33 -11.44
C SER A 191 12.05 -19.79 -11.46
N ALA A 192 11.11 -20.73 -11.49
CA ALA A 192 11.33 -22.12 -11.88
C ALA A 192 10.58 -22.39 -13.20
N PRO A 193 10.86 -23.49 -13.93
CA PRO A 193 10.28 -23.74 -15.26
C PRO A 193 8.75 -23.71 -15.33
N ASP A 194 8.06 -24.12 -14.27
CA ASP A 194 6.60 -24.30 -14.22
C ASP A 194 5.90 -23.43 -13.17
N ARG A 195 6.66 -22.69 -12.36
CA ARG A 195 6.12 -21.94 -11.22
C ARG A 195 6.99 -20.78 -10.79
N LEU A 196 6.34 -19.76 -10.26
CA LEU A 196 6.98 -18.62 -9.62
C LEU A 196 6.94 -18.80 -8.09
N ARG A 197 8.11 -18.87 -7.46
CA ARG A 197 8.24 -18.85 -6.00
C ARG A 197 8.14 -17.42 -5.49
N VAL A 198 7.19 -17.19 -4.59
CA VAL A 198 6.83 -15.86 -4.10
C VAL A 198 6.93 -15.79 -2.58
N PRO A 199 7.92 -15.07 -2.02
CA PRO A 199 8.01 -14.86 -0.58
C PRO A 199 6.79 -14.07 -0.06
N VAL A 200 6.11 -14.61 0.96
CA VAL A 200 4.96 -14.01 1.64
C VAL A 200 5.01 -14.26 3.14
N THR A 201 4.39 -13.38 3.92
CA THR A 201 4.28 -13.53 5.37
C THR A 201 3.11 -14.43 5.79
N HIS A 202 2.01 -14.41 5.03
CA HIS A 202 0.78 -15.12 5.37
C HIS A 202 0.19 -15.88 4.19
N LEU A 203 -0.42 -17.03 4.50
CA LEU A 203 -1.24 -17.83 3.59
C LEU A 203 -2.67 -17.81 4.09
N LEU A 204 -3.56 -17.18 3.34
CA LEU A 204 -4.92 -16.86 3.74
C LEU A 204 -5.92 -17.59 2.82
N PRO A 205 -7.06 -18.08 3.34
CA PRO A 205 -8.14 -18.59 2.51
C PRO A 205 -8.96 -17.43 1.92
N ALA A 206 -9.49 -17.59 0.71
CA ALA A 206 -10.35 -16.57 0.10
C ALA A 206 -11.62 -16.25 0.93
N GLY A 207 -12.12 -17.20 1.73
CA GLY A 207 -13.32 -17.03 2.55
C GLY A 207 -13.21 -15.99 3.67
N ILE A 208 -12.01 -15.48 3.97
CA ILE A 208 -11.83 -14.39 4.96
C ILE A 208 -11.68 -13.01 4.30
N ILE A 209 -11.76 -12.94 2.96
CA ILE A 209 -11.77 -11.67 2.25
C ILE A 209 -13.20 -11.13 2.23
N GLY A 210 -13.39 -9.83 2.48
CA GLY A 210 -14.70 -9.19 2.64
C GLY A 210 -14.91 -8.06 1.64
N SER A 211 -14.99 -6.83 2.16
CA SER A 211 -15.14 -5.61 1.37
C SER A 211 -14.20 -5.60 0.17
N GLY A 212 -14.69 -5.12 -0.98
CA GLY A 212 -13.96 -5.13 -2.26
C GLY A 212 -14.21 -6.35 -3.16
N ILE A 213 -14.84 -7.42 -2.66
CA ILE A 213 -15.36 -8.53 -3.49
C ILE A 213 -16.45 -8.01 -4.44
N GLY A 214 -16.46 -8.53 -5.68
CA GLY A 214 -17.44 -8.14 -6.71
C GLY A 214 -17.15 -6.79 -7.39
N ARG A 215 -16.13 -6.05 -6.94
CA ARG A 215 -15.62 -4.87 -7.66
C ARG A 215 -14.75 -5.31 -8.84
N ASP A 216 -14.88 -4.60 -9.96
CA ASP A 216 -14.10 -4.76 -11.20
C ASP A 216 -12.80 -3.94 -11.22
N ASN A 217 -12.25 -3.66 -10.04
CA ASN A 217 -11.22 -2.65 -9.83
C ASN A 217 -9.90 -3.23 -9.29
N SER A 218 -9.57 -4.49 -9.59
CA SER A 218 -8.36 -5.16 -9.08
C SER A 218 -7.06 -4.40 -9.40
N CYS A 219 -7.05 -3.63 -10.49
CA CYS A 219 -5.92 -2.78 -10.90
C CYS A 219 -5.86 -1.41 -10.20
N ARG A 220 -6.87 -1.03 -9.42
CA ARG A 220 -6.96 0.33 -8.84
C ARG A 220 -7.54 0.41 -7.43
N GLY A 221 -7.79 -0.72 -6.78
CA GLY A 221 -8.22 -0.77 -5.38
C GLY A 221 -7.73 -2.03 -4.69
N ASP A 222 -8.36 -2.33 -3.57
CA ASP A 222 -8.04 -3.41 -2.64
C ASP A 222 -9.27 -4.21 -2.22
N GLY A 223 -9.03 -5.27 -1.44
CA GLY A 223 -10.07 -5.98 -0.72
C GLY A 223 -9.60 -6.37 0.68
N ASP A 224 -10.53 -6.49 1.61
CA ASP A 224 -10.22 -6.46 3.03
C ASP A 224 -10.09 -7.86 3.63
N ILE A 225 -9.06 -8.09 4.43
CA ILE A 225 -8.96 -9.29 5.29
C ILE A 225 -9.83 -9.07 6.52
N GLN A 226 -10.93 -9.80 6.64
CA GLN A 226 -11.85 -9.64 7.76
C GLN A 226 -11.26 -10.17 9.07
N LEU A 227 -11.32 -9.35 10.11
CA LEU A 227 -10.87 -9.73 11.46
C LEU A 227 -12.05 -10.07 12.39
N SER A 228 -13.13 -10.61 11.80
CA SER A 228 -14.36 -10.79 12.55
C SER A 228 -14.31 -11.96 13.54
N ASP A 229 -13.79 -13.10 13.09
CA ASP A 229 -13.78 -14.31 13.89
C ASP A 229 -12.47 -14.42 14.70
N PRO A 230 -12.50 -14.46 16.05
CA PRO A 230 -11.31 -14.60 16.88
C PRO A 230 -10.53 -15.91 16.66
N GLN A 231 -11.22 -17.01 16.34
CA GLN A 231 -10.56 -18.29 16.03
C GLN A 231 -9.81 -18.20 14.71
N VAL A 232 -10.42 -17.61 13.67
CA VAL A 232 -9.77 -17.35 12.38
C VAL A 232 -8.55 -16.44 12.56
N ARG A 233 -8.69 -15.35 13.33
CA ARG A 233 -7.58 -14.44 13.64
C ARG A 233 -6.39 -15.16 14.26
N ARG A 234 -6.63 -15.99 15.28
CA ARG A 234 -5.58 -16.77 15.94
C ARG A 234 -4.96 -17.79 14.99
N ARG A 235 -5.78 -18.54 14.25
CA ARG A 235 -5.35 -19.58 13.31
C ARG A 235 -4.39 -19.04 12.25
N PHE A 236 -4.71 -17.87 11.68
CA PHE A 236 -3.91 -17.24 10.62
C PHE A 236 -2.99 -16.13 11.14
N ARG A 237 -2.88 -15.96 12.47
CA ARG A 237 -2.02 -14.96 13.13
C ARG A 237 -2.24 -13.53 12.63
N LEU A 238 -3.49 -13.17 12.32
CA LEU A 238 -3.83 -11.90 11.67
C LEU A 238 -3.47 -10.67 12.52
N ASP A 239 -3.38 -10.82 13.85
CA ASP A 239 -2.93 -9.76 14.76
C ASP A 239 -1.46 -9.34 14.55
N ARG A 240 -0.69 -10.12 13.76
CA ARG A 240 0.70 -9.83 13.41
C ARG A 240 0.86 -9.14 12.06
N LEU A 241 -0.24 -8.88 11.34
CA LEU A 241 -0.18 -8.18 10.06
C LEU A 241 0.42 -6.78 10.24
N ARG A 242 1.29 -6.43 9.30
CA ARG A 242 1.92 -5.11 9.21
C ARG A 242 1.52 -4.45 7.90
N PHE A 243 1.54 -3.13 7.90
CA PHE A 243 1.51 -2.37 6.64
C PHE A 243 2.66 -2.84 5.74
N GLY A 244 2.37 -3.11 4.47
CA GLY A 244 3.34 -3.60 3.50
C GLY A 244 3.63 -5.09 3.54
N ASP A 245 2.99 -5.88 4.42
CA ASP A 245 3.15 -7.34 4.40
C ASP A 245 2.62 -7.92 3.10
N LEU A 246 3.40 -8.82 2.50
CA LEU A 246 2.98 -9.57 1.34
C LEU A 246 2.26 -10.83 1.78
N VAL A 247 1.10 -11.10 1.19
CA VAL A 247 0.21 -12.21 1.57
C VAL A 247 -0.22 -12.99 0.34
N ALA A 248 -0.47 -14.28 0.50
CA ALA A 248 -1.10 -15.10 -0.53
C ALA A 248 -2.51 -15.49 -0.11
N ILE A 249 -3.48 -15.29 -1.01
CA ILE A 249 -4.89 -15.62 -0.85
C ILE A 249 -5.17 -16.82 -1.76
N ARG A 250 -5.38 -17.99 -1.16
CA ARG A 250 -5.70 -19.24 -1.85
C ARG A 250 -7.18 -19.30 -2.18
N GLY A 251 -7.49 -19.76 -3.39
CA GLY A 251 -8.85 -19.85 -3.89
C GLY A 251 -9.40 -18.51 -4.37
N ALA A 252 -8.56 -17.58 -4.81
CA ALA A 252 -8.98 -16.25 -5.26
C ALA A 252 -8.39 -15.91 -6.64
N ASP A 253 -9.24 -15.49 -7.57
CA ASP A 253 -8.87 -14.99 -8.90
C ASP A 253 -9.14 -13.47 -8.95
N HIS A 254 -8.08 -12.69 -9.09
CA HIS A 254 -8.16 -11.22 -9.14
C HIS A 254 -7.82 -10.66 -10.54
N ARG A 255 -7.96 -11.47 -11.61
CA ARG A 255 -7.61 -11.03 -12.98
C ARG A 255 -8.47 -9.88 -13.49
N TYR A 256 -9.71 -9.74 -13.05
CA TYR A 256 -10.58 -8.67 -13.51
C TYR A 256 -11.22 -7.98 -12.30
N GLY A 257 -12.16 -8.67 -11.67
CA GLY A 257 -12.61 -8.39 -10.31
C GLY A 257 -12.08 -9.42 -9.32
N ARG A 258 -12.39 -9.22 -8.04
CA ARG A 258 -12.05 -10.16 -6.96
C ARG A 258 -13.16 -11.19 -6.82
N THR A 259 -12.84 -12.47 -7.07
CA THR A 259 -13.81 -13.57 -6.98
C THR A 259 -13.20 -14.84 -6.38
N LEU A 260 -14.06 -15.66 -5.76
CA LEU A 260 -13.73 -16.98 -5.26
C LEU A 260 -13.50 -17.94 -6.43
N ARG A 261 -12.32 -18.55 -6.48
CA ARG A 261 -11.97 -19.56 -7.47
C ARG A 261 -10.92 -20.54 -6.90
N PRO A 262 -11.33 -21.73 -6.42
CA PRO A 262 -10.44 -22.66 -5.70
C PRO A 262 -9.11 -22.99 -6.37
N GLY A 263 -9.08 -23.10 -7.71
CA GLY A 263 -7.87 -23.41 -8.48
C GLY A 263 -6.92 -22.22 -8.73
N TYR A 264 -7.15 -21.07 -8.10
CA TYR A 264 -6.36 -19.84 -8.30
C TYR A 264 -5.74 -19.38 -6.99
N THR A 265 -4.66 -18.62 -7.10
CA THR A 265 -4.02 -17.94 -5.97
C THR A 265 -3.74 -16.50 -6.37
N THR A 266 -3.99 -15.57 -5.46
CA THR A 266 -3.60 -14.18 -5.61
C THR A 266 -2.59 -13.81 -4.53
N ILE A 267 -1.49 -13.18 -4.94
CA ILE A 267 -0.53 -12.52 -4.06
C ILE A 267 -0.89 -11.03 -4.02
N GLY A 268 -0.89 -10.45 -2.82
CA GLY A 268 -1.13 -9.04 -2.62
C GLY A 268 -0.29 -8.45 -1.51
N VAL A 269 -0.46 -7.15 -1.29
CA VAL A 269 0.19 -6.40 -0.22
C VAL A 269 -0.82 -5.72 0.68
N VAL A 270 -0.59 -5.76 1.99
CA VAL A 270 -1.40 -5.07 2.99
C VAL A 270 -1.14 -3.56 2.92
N VAL A 271 -2.18 -2.75 2.68
CA VAL A 271 -2.03 -1.32 2.37
C VAL A 271 -2.63 -0.38 3.41
N HIS A 272 -3.68 -0.79 4.12
CA HIS A 272 -4.28 -0.01 5.19
C HIS A 272 -4.58 -0.86 6.43
N GLY A 273 -4.94 -0.18 7.52
CA GLY A 273 -5.15 -0.75 8.84
C GLY A 273 -6.45 -1.50 8.95
N ASP A 274 -6.60 -2.20 10.07
CA ASP A 274 -7.85 -2.84 10.46
C ASP A 274 -9.02 -1.85 10.47
N SER A 275 -10.22 -2.41 10.40
CA SER A 275 -11.47 -1.68 10.44
C SER A 275 -12.34 -2.19 11.57
N LEU A 276 -13.04 -1.26 12.18
CA LEU A 276 -14.07 -1.57 13.17
C LEU A 276 -15.31 -2.17 12.50
N LYS A 277 -15.54 -1.92 11.21
CA LYS A 277 -16.80 -2.23 10.52
C LYS A 277 -16.92 -3.70 10.14
N SER A 278 -18.14 -4.23 10.19
CA SER A 278 -18.44 -5.58 9.70
C SER A 278 -18.08 -5.73 8.22
N GLY A 279 -17.43 -6.83 7.87
CA GLY A 279 -16.99 -7.11 6.50
C GLY A 279 -15.70 -6.42 6.07
N HIS A 280 -15.10 -5.58 6.92
CA HIS A 280 -13.86 -4.86 6.65
C HIS A 280 -12.69 -5.36 7.52
N GLY A 281 -11.49 -4.84 7.24
CA GLY A 281 -10.25 -5.12 7.97
C GLY A 281 -9.04 -4.61 7.18
N PRO A 282 -7.80 -5.13 7.40
CA PRO A 282 -6.64 -4.68 6.64
C PRO A 282 -6.81 -4.92 5.12
N GLY A 283 -6.70 -3.86 4.33
CA GLY A 283 -6.87 -3.91 2.87
C GLY A 283 -5.69 -4.52 2.15
N VAL A 284 -5.96 -5.28 1.09
CA VAL A 284 -4.95 -5.96 0.25
C VAL A 284 -5.07 -5.54 -1.21
N VAL A 285 -4.01 -4.93 -1.73
CA VAL A 285 -3.88 -4.64 -3.17
C VAL A 285 -3.32 -5.87 -3.88
N SER A 286 -4.01 -6.30 -4.94
CA SER A 286 -3.58 -7.42 -5.79
C SER A 286 -2.28 -7.08 -6.52
N LEU A 287 -1.31 -8.00 -6.51
CA LEU A 287 -0.03 -7.86 -7.19
C LEU A 287 0.15 -8.90 -8.29
N ILE A 288 -0.04 -10.19 -7.98
CA ILE A 288 0.14 -11.30 -8.92
C ILE A 288 -1.03 -12.27 -8.73
N THR A 289 -1.70 -12.69 -9.80
CA THR A 289 -2.79 -13.67 -9.73
C THR A 289 -2.69 -14.67 -10.87
N GLY A 290 -3.02 -15.92 -10.61
CA GLY A 290 -3.00 -16.96 -11.63
C GLY A 290 -3.40 -18.33 -11.10
N PRO A 291 -3.28 -19.39 -11.93
CA PRO A 291 -3.53 -20.74 -11.50
C PRO A 291 -2.64 -21.12 -10.30
N ALA A 292 -3.20 -21.83 -9.33
CA ALA A 292 -2.48 -22.21 -8.11
C ALA A 292 -1.24 -23.06 -8.39
N ARG A 293 -1.23 -23.84 -9.49
CA ARG A 293 -0.07 -24.64 -9.93
C ARG A 293 1.14 -23.78 -10.36
N SER A 294 0.90 -22.54 -10.78
CA SER A 294 1.91 -21.63 -11.33
C SER A 294 2.48 -20.68 -10.27
N LEU A 295 1.92 -20.65 -9.07
CA LEU A 295 2.36 -19.83 -7.95
C LEU A 295 2.71 -20.72 -6.76
N GLU A 296 3.95 -20.59 -6.29
CA GLU A 296 4.43 -21.27 -5.08
C GLU A 296 4.70 -20.21 -3.99
N PRO A 297 3.69 -19.84 -3.18
CA PRO A 297 3.90 -18.98 -2.02
C PRO A 297 4.85 -19.65 -1.02
N VAL A 298 5.93 -18.97 -0.64
CA VAL A 298 6.91 -19.44 0.34
C VAL A 298 6.85 -18.54 1.56
N HIS A 299 6.69 -19.13 2.74
CA HIS A 299 6.66 -18.35 3.98
C HIS A 299 8.03 -17.70 4.24
N GLU A 300 8.03 -16.38 4.37
CA GLU A 300 9.17 -15.55 4.71
C GLU A 300 8.71 -14.44 5.65
N ALA A 301 9.15 -14.48 6.91
CA ALA A 301 8.67 -13.57 7.96
C ALA A 301 8.95 -12.10 7.64
N ASN A 302 9.97 -11.84 6.81
CA ASN A 302 10.41 -10.52 6.42
C ASN A 302 9.94 -10.09 5.02
N ALA A 303 8.99 -10.81 4.40
CA ALA A 303 8.40 -10.43 3.12
C ALA A 303 7.47 -9.21 3.25
N ASN A 304 8.07 -8.04 3.48
CA ASN A 304 7.41 -6.76 3.70
C ASN A 304 8.04 -5.66 2.82
N LEU A 305 7.21 -4.78 2.26
CA LEU A 305 7.65 -3.67 1.41
C LEU A 305 8.72 -2.80 2.05
N ALA A 306 8.63 -2.55 3.36
CA ALA A 306 9.58 -1.71 4.08
C ALA A 306 11.02 -2.22 3.94
N ARG A 307 11.21 -3.54 3.98
CA ARG A 307 12.52 -4.19 3.78
C ARG A 307 12.85 -4.35 2.31
N ILE A 308 11.88 -4.79 1.51
CA ILE A 308 12.07 -5.05 0.07
C ILE A 308 12.51 -3.78 -0.67
N LEU A 309 11.88 -2.65 -0.35
CA LEU A 309 12.11 -1.37 -1.01
C LEU A 309 13.05 -0.44 -0.21
N ASP A 310 13.64 -0.92 0.90
CA ASP A 310 14.57 -0.17 1.76
C ASP A 310 13.98 1.17 2.27
N LEU A 311 12.72 1.13 2.71
CA LEU A 311 11.97 2.31 3.18
C LEU A 311 12.17 2.57 4.68
N ARG A 312 12.66 1.56 5.39
CA ARG A 312 12.87 1.53 6.85
C ARG A 312 14.20 0.83 7.14
N LYS A 313 14.95 1.33 8.13
CA LYS A 313 16.11 0.57 8.66
C LYS A 313 15.61 -0.68 9.38
N GLU A 314 16.40 -1.76 9.36
CA GLU A 314 15.99 -3.07 9.93
C GLU A 314 15.50 -2.98 11.38
N GLY A 315 16.16 -2.19 12.22
CA GLY A 315 15.75 -1.99 13.62
C GLY A 315 14.50 -1.14 13.83
N GLN A 316 13.92 -0.56 12.79
CA GLN A 316 12.68 0.21 12.89
C GLN A 316 11.46 -0.67 12.62
N ILE A 317 11.53 -1.65 11.70
CA ILE A 317 10.36 -2.41 11.23
C ILE A 317 9.69 -3.20 12.37
N GLY A 318 8.35 -3.12 12.46
CA GLY A 318 7.56 -3.87 13.44
C GLY A 318 7.60 -3.32 14.88
N ARG A 319 8.28 -2.20 15.13
CA ARG A 319 8.20 -1.51 16.43
C ARG A 319 6.86 -0.77 16.53
N ARG A 320 6.20 -0.88 17.68
CA ARG A 320 5.15 0.09 18.03
C ARG A 320 5.84 1.45 18.25
N PRO A 321 5.27 2.57 17.80
CA PRO A 321 5.82 3.88 18.11
C PRO A 321 5.88 4.04 19.63
N GLU A 322 7.10 4.12 20.16
CA GLU A 322 7.35 4.45 21.57
C GLU A 322 6.89 5.90 21.81
N PRO A 323 5.96 6.16 22.73
CA PRO A 323 5.69 7.52 23.16
C PRO A 323 6.93 8.07 23.86
N GLY A 324 7.66 9.00 23.23
CA GLY A 324 8.65 9.82 23.93
C GLY A 324 10.11 9.80 23.46
N ARG A 325 10.38 9.78 22.13
CA ARG A 325 11.65 10.35 21.63
C ARG A 325 11.43 11.72 20.99
N THR A 326 11.19 12.69 21.86
CA THR A 326 11.40 14.10 21.57
C THR A 326 12.89 14.33 21.33
N ILE A 327 13.26 14.73 20.11
CA ILE A 327 14.51 15.43 19.89
C ILE A 327 14.24 16.89 20.27
N GLY A 328 14.82 17.32 21.39
CA GLY A 328 15.14 18.71 21.74
C GLY A 328 14.05 19.76 21.56
N ALA A 329 13.17 19.89 22.55
CA ALA A 329 12.60 21.17 23.00
C ALA A 329 12.00 20.98 24.41
N SER A 330 12.77 20.42 25.34
CA SER A 330 12.50 20.66 26.76
C SER A 330 12.72 22.16 27.01
N ASP A 331 11.83 22.77 27.78
CA ASP A 331 11.93 24.10 28.42
C ASP A 331 10.97 25.21 27.97
N ARG A 332 9.94 24.97 27.14
CA ARG A 332 9.00 26.05 26.80
C ARG A 332 7.51 25.84 27.06
N LEU A 333 7.05 24.62 27.31
CA LEU A 333 5.61 24.36 27.52
C LEU A 333 5.21 24.29 29.00
N ASP A 334 6.12 23.91 29.90
CA ASP A 334 5.81 23.85 31.34
C ASP A 334 5.76 25.23 32.01
N ARG A 335 6.26 26.30 31.37
CA ARG A 335 6.23 27.67 31.91
C ARG A 335 4.95 28.44 31.62
N LEU A 336 4.08 27.94 30.72
CA LEU A 336 2.80 28.60 30.38
C LEU A 336 1.63 28.10 31.24
N ALA A 337 1.79 26.99 31.96
CA ALA A 337 0.75 26.44 32.83
C ALA A 337 0.77 27.01 34.27
N SER A 338 1.83 27.72 34.66
CA SER A 338 1.96 28.31 36.01
C SER A 338 1.65 29.82 36.07
N ALA A 339 1.17 30.43 34.98
CA ALA A 339 0.79 31.85 34.94
C ALA A 339 -0.73 32.08 34.93
N LEU A 340 -1.52 31.02 35.21
CA LEU A 340 -2.99 31.07 35.30
C LEU A 340 -3.54 30.39 36.58
N MET A 341 -2.78 30.49 37.67
CA MET A 341 -3.28 30.44 39.05
C MET A 341 -2.73 31.64 39.82
#